data_AF-A0AAW1SD75-F1
#
_entry.id   AF-A0AAW1SD75-F1
#
_cell.length_a   1.000
_cell.length_b   1.000
_cell.length_c   1.000
_cell.angle_alpha   90.00
_cell.angle_beta   90.00
_cell.angle_gamma   90.00
#
_symmetry.space_group_name_H-M   'P 1'
#
loop_
_entity.id
_entity.type
_entity.pdbx_description
1 polymer ?
#
loop_
_entity_poly.entity_id
_entity_poly.type
_entity_poly.pdbx_seq_one_letter_code
_entity_poly.pdbx_strand_id
1 'polypeptide(L)'
;MDLVLVPPADTVAPPIVPVTGPVLVVAGRTVVEEDAQAPDTDFAPNLVNTVCFLVQFLVMLVTFAVNYQGHPFNAALRENRAMVSTLKYGGIGFVVLVLDLVPGANSAMSLVAIPRPLARQMLGAAAVDLALTWAWENALRAAFPAPRPPAKGYQAFSRELAALERDAKQAAGRLKAE
;
A
#
# COMPACT_ATOMS: atom_id res chain seq x y z
N MET A 1 -38.28 -34.33 -24.72
CA MET A 1 -38.45 -33.52 -23.51
C MET A 1 -37.74 -34.32 -22.43
N ASP A 2 -36.43 -34.13 -22.29
CA ASP A 2 -35.63 -34.91 -21.36
C ASP A 2 -34.73 -33.96 -20.58
N LEU A 3 -35.09 -33.82 -19.30
CA LEU A 3 -34.31 -33.14 -18.27
C LEU A 3 -32.96 -33.85 -18.13
N VAL A 4 -31.87 -33.12 -18.39
CA VAL A 4 -30.54 -33.53 -17.93
C VAL A 4 -30.27 -32.81 -16.62
N LEU A 5 -30.20 -33.61 -15.55
CA LEU A 5 -29.81 -33.22 -14.20
C LEU A 5 -28.50 -32.42 -14.20
N VAL A 6 -28.52 -31.26 -13.52
CA VAL A 6 -27.31 -30.54 -13.09
C VAL A 6 -26.79 -31.23 -11.81
N PRO A 7 -25.59 -31.83 -11.80
CA PRO A 7 -24.98 -32.33 -10.56
C PRO A 7 -24.37 -31.20 -9.72
N PRO A 8 -24.20 -31.40 -8.39
CA PRO A 8 -23.89 -30.35 -7.42
C PRO A 8 -22.43 -29.85 -7.49
N ALA A 9 -22.24 -28.60 -7.06
CA ALA A 9 -21.08 -27.74 -7.26
C ALA A 9 -19.84 -28.05 -6.39
N ASP A 10 -19.54 -29.31 -6.10
CA ASP A 10 -18.36 -29.69 -5.30
C ASP A 10 -17.60 -30.85 -5.95
N THR A 11 -16.28 -30.69 -6.14
CA THR A 11 -15.24 -31.68 -6.55
C THR A 11 -14.71 -31.69 -8.00
N VAL A 12 -14.48 -30.52 -8.60
CA VAL A 12 -13.51 -30.42 -9.72
C VAL A 12 -12.33 -29.56 -9.28
N ALA A 13 -11.28 -30.23 -8.79
CA ALA A 13 -9.95 -29.63 -8.77
C ALA A 13 -9.59 -29.20 -10.20
N PRO A 14 -8.97 -28.03 -10.42
CA PRO A 14 -8.54 -27.63 -11.75
C PRO A 14 -7.59 -28.70 -12.32
N PRO A 15 -7.61 -28.93 -13.64
CA PRO A 15 -6.78 -29.95 -14.27
C PRO A 15 -5.31 -29.71 -13.93
N ILE A 16 -4.67 -30.72 -13.35
CA ILE A 16 -3.23 -30.76 -13.11
C ILE A 16 -2.58 -30.84 -14.49
N VAL A 17 -2.11 -29.70 -14.99
CA VAL A 17 -1.25 -29.65 -16.18
C VAL A 17 0.03 -30.43 -15.82
N PRO A 18 0.46 -31.42 -16.63
CA PRO A 18 1.67 -32.17 -16.32
C PRO A 18 2.89 -31.26 -16.47
N VAL A 19 3.57 -31.02 -15.34
CA VAL A 19 4.81 -30.25 -15.22
C VAL A 19 5.89 -30.92 -16.08
N THR A 20 6.25 -30.26 -17.18
CA THR A 20 7.26 -30.76 -18.14
C THR A 20 8.51 -29.86 -18.11
N GLY A 21 8.90 -29.40 -16.92
CA GLY A 21 10.10 -28.58 -16.69
C GLY A 21 11.16 -29.31 -15.87
N PRO A 22 12.46 -28.95 -15.99
CA PRO A 22 13.52 -29.55 -15.19
C PRO A 22 13.38 -29.16 -13.72
N VAL A 23 13.24 -30.15 -12.84
CA VAL A 23 13.18 -29.95 -11.38
C VAL A 23 14.60 -29.73 -10.86
N LEU A 24 14.95 -28.48 -10.51
CA LEU A 24 16.24 -28.17 -9.89
C LEU A 24 16.14 -28.36 -8.35
N VAL A 25 16.85 -29.35 -7.83
CA VAL A 25 16.97 -29.59 -6.39
C VAL A 25 18.20 -28.85 -5.87
N VAL A 26 18.01 -27.73 -5.18
CA VAL A 26 19.08 -27.03 -4.45
C VAL A 26 18.89 -27.27 -2.96
N ALA A 27 19.89 -27.85 -2.29
CA ALA A 27 19.89 -28.12 -0.85
C ALA A 27 18.64 -28.90 -0.34
N GLY A 28 18.18 -29.89 -1.11
CA GLY A 28 17.07 -30.77 -0.72
C GLY A 28 15.68 -30.12 -0.75
N ARG A 29 15.55 -28.92 -1.34
CA ARG A 29 14.26 -28.27 -1.62
C ARG A 29 14.00 -28.32 -3.13
N THR A 30 12.85 -28.85 -3.52
CA THR A 30 12.32 -28.71 -4.88
C THR A 30 11.87 -27.26 -5.04
N VAL A 31 12.72 -26.43 -5.63
CA VAL A 31 12.31 -25.07 -6.03
C VAL A 31 11.73 -25.23 -7.43
N VAL A 32 10.43 -25.04 -7.54
CA VAL A 32 9.72 -25.06 -8.82
C VAL A 32 10.15 -23.80 -9.57
N GLU A 33 10.89 -23.95 -10.66
CA GLU A 33 11.36 -22.87 -11.56
C GLU A 33 10.19 -22.25 -12.38
N GLU A 34 8.96 -22.68 -12.13
CA GLU A 34 7.83 -22.63 -13.07
C GLU A 34 6.86 -21.44 -12.87
N ASP A 35 7.00 -20.65 -11.80
CA ASP A 35 6.14 -19.47 -11.58
C ASP A 35 6.70 -18.16 -12.20
N ALA A 36 7.95 -18.18 -12.67
CA ALA A 36 8.60 -17.02 -13.28
C ALA A 36 8.24 -16.93 -14.76
N GLN A 37 7.39 -15.97 -15.10
CA GLN A 37 6.96 -15.78 -16.47
C GLN A 37 8.05 -15.13 -17.33
N ALA A 38 8.27 -15.66 -18.53
CA ALA A 38 9.21 -15.08 -19.49
C ALA A 38 8.75 -13.67 -19.93
N PRO A 39 9.68 -12.74 -20.18
CA PRO A 39 9.37 -11.33 -20.40
C PRO A 39 8.46 -11.05 -21.60
N ASP A 40 8.45 -11.94 -22.60
CA ASP A 40 7.67 -11.79 -23.85
C ASP A 40 6.36 -12.61 -23.86
N THR A 41 5.85 -13.03 -22.69
CA THR A 41 4.63 -13.86 -22.57
C THR A 41 3.44 -13.07 -22.03
N ASP A 42 2.23 -13.32 -22.57
CA ASP A 42 0.97 -12.70 -22.14
C ASP A 42 0.66 -12.92 -20.66
N PHE A 43 0.29 -11.85 -19.94
CA PHE A 43 0.05 -11.87 -18.50
C PHE A 43 -0.85 -13.04 -18.06
N ALA A 44 -0.29 -13.92 -17.22
CA ALA A 44 -1.04 -14.97 -16.54
C ALA A 44 -1.06 -14.70 -15.03
N PRO A 45 -2.23 -14.81 -14.36
CA PRO A 45 -2.31 -14.63 -12.92
C PRO A 45 -1.54 -15.75 -12.20
N ASN A 46 -0.53 -15.38 -11.43
CA ASN A 46 0.30 -16.30 -10.65
C ASN A 46 0.48 -15.84 -9.20
N LEU A 47 0.96 -16.76 -8.35
CA LEU A 47 1.14 -16.50 -6.93
C LEU A 47 2.22 -15.44 -6.68
N VAL A 48 3.32 -15.47 -7.44
CA VAL A 48 4.44 -14.53 -7.30
C VAL A 48 3.98 -13.10 -7.56
N ASN A 49 3.25 -12.85 -8.64
CA ASN A 49 2.68 -11.56 -8.99
C ASN A 49 1.71 -11.07 -7.91
N THR A 50 0.87 -11.96 -7.39
CA THR A 50 -0.05 -11.64 -6.29
C THR A 50 0.72 -11.18 -5.05
N VAL A 51 1.77 -11.93 -4.67
CA VAL A 51 2.62 -11.58 -3.53
C VAL A 51 3.35 -10.27 -3.77
N CYS A 52 3.97 -10.08 -4.95
CA CYS A 52 4.66 -8.85 -5.32
C CYS A 52 3.73 -7.63 -5.29
N PHE A 53 2.52 -7.76 -5.83
CA PHE A 53 1.50 -6.71 -5.80
C PHE A 53 1.13 -6.35 -4.35
N LEU A 54 0.86 -7.34 -3.51
CA LEU A 54 0.48 -7.11 -2.11
C LEU A 54 1.63 -6.53 -1.28
N VAL A 55 2.86 -6.99 -1.51
CA VAL A 55 4.05 -6.40 -0.88
C VAL A 55 4.24 -4.96 -1.34
N GLN A 56 4.09 -4.66 -2.63
CA GLN A 56 4.19 -3.29 -3.13
C GLN A 56 3.09 -2.39 -2.56
N PHE A 57 1.87 -2.90 -2.44
CA PHE A 57 0.77 -2.20 -1.80
C PHE A 57 1.07 -1.91 -0.32
N LEU A 58 1.62 -2.88 0.41
CA LEU A 58 2.06 -2.70 1.79
C LEU A 58 3.18 -1.66 1.90
N VAL A 59 4.20 -1.72 1.04
CA VAL A 59 5.31 -0.75 1.03
C VAL A 59 4.77 0.66 0.85
N MET A 60 3.82 0.87 -0.07
CA MET A 60 3.16 2.16 -0.23
C MET A 60 2.48 2.60 1.09
N LEU A 61 1.73 1.70 1.72
CA LEU A 61 1.02 1.98 2.97
C LEU A 61 1.96 2.34 4.13
N VAL A 62 3.00 1.53 4.36
CA VAL A 62 4.00 1.72 5.43
C VAL A 62 4.82 2.97 5.19
N THR A 63 5.23 3.23 3.94
CA THR A 63 5.97 4.44 3.56
C THR A 63 5.16 5.67 3.93
N PHE A 64 3.87 5.72 3.56
CA PHE A 64 3.00 6.82 3.95
C PHE A 64 2.82 6.93 5.46
N ALA A 65 2.70 5.81 6.18
CA ALA A 65 2.53 5.82 7.62
C ALA A 65 3.74 6.38 8.38
N VAL A 66 4.93 5.89 8.05
CA VAL A 66 6.18 6.19 8.76
C VAL A 66 6.76 7.53 8.34
N ASN A 67 6.65 7.89 7.05
CA ASN A 67 7.17 9.17 6.56
C ASN A 67 6.23 10.36 6.83
N TYR A 68 5.01 10.12 7.34
CA TYR A 68 4.11 11.21 7.65
C TYR A 68 4.59 12.01 8.86
N GLN A 69 5.18 13.15 8.57
CA GLN A 69 5.66 14.07 9.58
C GLN A 69 4.60 15.13 9.86
N GLY A 70 4.21 15.26 11.14
CA GLY A 70 3.27 16.28 11.59
C GLY A 70 3.90 17.67 11.73
N HIS A 71 3.47 18.42 12.74
CA HIS A 71 3.93 19.79 13.02
C HIS A 71 5.46 19.95 12.93
N PRO A 72 5.98 21.09 12.44
CA PRO A 72 5.32 22.41 12.30
C PRO A 72 4.74 22.73 10.90
N PHE A 73 4.90 21.86 9.90
CA PHE A 73 4.50 22.15 8.50
C PHE A 73 3.29 21.36 8.01
N ASN A 74 2.90 20.32 8.75
CA ASN A 74 1.72 19.51 8.47
C ASN A 74 0.93 19.33 9.76
N ALA A 75 -0.37 19.08 9.63
CA ALA A 75 -1.18 18.65 10.76
C ALA A 75 -0.64 17.32 11.31
N ALA A 76 -0.75 17.09 12.61
CA ALA A 76 -0.38 15.78 13.15
C ALA A 76 -1.26 14.68 12.51
N LEU A 77 -0.74 13.44 12.44
CA LEU A 77 -1.49 12.31 11.85
C LEU A 77 -2.90 12.21 12.45
N ARG A 78 -3.04 12.41 13.78
CA ARG A 78 -4.31 12.38 14.50
C ARG A 78 -5.27 13.54 14.17
N GLU A 79 -4.74 14.66 13.72
CA GLU A 79 -5.52 15.84 13.35
C GLU A 79 -6.04 15.73 11.91
N ASN A 80 -5.31 15.01 11.04
CA ASN A 80 -5.69 14.78 9.66
C ASN A 80 -6.59 13.53 9.51
N ARG A 81 -7.90 13.73 9.58
CA ARG A 81 -8.90 12.66 9.43
C ARG A 81 -8.81 11.93 8.09
N ALA A 82 -8.45 12.63 7.01
CA ALA A 82 -8.31 12.00 5.70
C ALA A 82 -7.14 11.00 5.70
N MET A 83 -5.98 11.41 6.22
CA MET A 83 -4.80 10.55 6.29
C MET A 83 -5.04 9.30 7.16
N VAL A 84 -5.64 9.46 8.34
CA VAL A 84 -5.97 8.32 9.21
C VAL A 84 -6.97 7.39 8.55
N SER A 85 -7.97 7.93 7.86
CA SER A 85 -8.98 7.12 7.17
C SER A 85 -8.34 6.33 6.03
N THR A 86 -7.50 6.95 5.20
CA THR A 86 -6.80 6.26 4.12
C THR A 86 -5.91 5.15 4.64
N LEU A 87 -5.13 5.41 5.70
CA LEU A 87 -4.26 4.39 6.29
C LEU A 87 -5.06 3.22 6.89
N LYS A 88 -6.17 3.54 7.56
CA LYS A 88 -7.08 2.54 8.13
C LYS A 88 -7.74 1.69 7.05
N TYR A 89 -8.36 2.30 6.05
CA TYR A 89 -9.01 1.56 4.96
C TYR A 89 -8.00 0.81 4.10
N GLY A 90 -6.82 1.38 3.86
CA GLY A 90 -5.72 0.70 3.16
C GLY A 90 -5.23 -0.53 3.92
N GLY A 91 -5.04 -0.44 5.24
CA GLY A 91 -4.66 -1.57 6.09
C GLY A 91 -5.73 -2.65 6.14
N ILE A 92 -7.01 -2.27 6.27
CA ILE A 92 -8.13 -3.22 6.19
C ILE A 92 -8.17 -3.89 4.82
N GLY A 93 -8.03 -3.13 3.74
CA GLY A 93 -7.97 -3.63 2.38
C GLY A 93 -6.85 -4.66 2.20
N PHE A 94 -5.64 -4.37 2.70
CA PHE A 94 -4.51 -5.30 2.66
C PHE A 94 -4.84 -6.63 3.33
N VAL A 95 -5.40 -6.59 4.56
CA VAL A 95 -5.79 -7.81 5.29
C VAL A 95 -6.89 -8.57 4.56
N VAL A 96 -7.88 -7.87 4.01
CA VAL A 96 -8.98 -8.49 3.24
C VAL A 96 -8.46 -9.22 2.01
N LEU A 97 -7.52 -8.63 1.27
CA LEU A 97 -6.95 -9.24 0.07
C LEU A 97 -6.05 -10.44 0.41
N VAL A 98 -5.20 -10.32 1.44
CA VAL A 98 -4.31 -11.39 1.89
C VAL A 98 -5.08 -12.60 2.44
N LEU A 99 -6.17 -12.37 3.18
CA LEU A 99 -6.98 -13.44 3.76
C LEU A 99 -8.11 -13.93 2.86
N ASP A 100 -8.28 -13.31 1.69
CA ASP A 100 -9.37 -13.57 0.73
C ASP A 100 -10.75 -13.54 1.40
N LEU A 101 -11.02 -12.49 2.19
CA LEU A 101 -12.25 -12.41 3.00
C LEU A 101 -13.47 -11.99 2.18
N VAL A 102 -13.27 -11.29 1.07
CA VAL A 102 -14.34 -10.80 0.20
C VAL A 102 -14.34 -11.63 -1.09
N PRO A 103 -15.37 -12.46 -1.32
CA PRO A 103 -15.48 -13.26 -2.52
C PRO A 103 -15.41 -12.39 -3.78
N GLY A 104 -14.58 -12.78 -4.75
CA GLY A 104 -14.45 -12.09 -6.03
C GLY A 104 -13.57 -10.83 -6.03
N ALA A 105 -13.17 -10.30 -4.87
CA ALA A 105 -12.26 -9.14 -4.82
C ALA A 105 -10.89 -9.44 -5.43
N ASN A 106 -10.34 -10.62 -5.10
CA ASN A 106 -9.06 -11.06 -5.64
C ASN A 106 -9.14 -11.37 -7.14
N SER A 107 -10.23 -12.02 -7.59
CA SER A 107 -10.45 -12.31 -9.01
C SER A 107 -10.57 -11.05 -9.87
N ALA A 108 -11.22 -9.99 -9.35
CA ALA A 108 -11.35 -8.71 -10.06
C ALA A 108 -10.00 -8.03 -10.34
N MET A 109 -8.98 -8.32 -9.53
CA MET A 109 -7.62 -7.79 -9.67
C MET A 109 -6.63 -8.81 -10.24
N SER A 110 -7.12 -9.95 -10.75
CA SER A 110 -6.29 -11.06 -11.25
C SER A 110 -5.29 -11.58 -10.19
N LEU A 111 -5.70 -11.60 -8.93
CA LEU A 111 -4.93 -12.13 -7.80
C LEU A 111 -5.31 -13.59 -7.55
N VAL A 112 -4.29 -14.42 -7.30
CA VAL A 112 -4.44 -15.84 -6.96
C VAL A 112 -4.60 -15.97 -5.44
N ALA A 113 -5.52 -16.83 -4.99
CA ALA A 113 -5.73 -17.06 -3.56
C ALA A 113 -4.45 -17.54 -2.87
N ILE A 114 -4.02 -16.83 -1.83
CA ILE A 114 -2.80 -17.14 -1.10
C ILE A 114 -3.07 -18.32 -0.14
N PRO A 115 -2.21 -19.36 -0.12
CA PRO A 115 -2.30 -20.43 0.87
C PRO A 115 -2.28 -19.88 2.31
N ARG A 116 -3.16 -20.38 3.18
CA ARG A 116 -3.31 -19.92 4.58
C ARG A 116 -1.99 -19.83 5.38
N PRO A 117 -1.02 -20.76 5.25
CA PRO A 117 0.28 -20.64 5.92
C PRO A 117 1.07 -19.43 5.44
N LEU A 118 1.12 -19.21 4.13
CA LEU A 118 1.82 -18.09 3.51
C LEU A 118 1.15 -16.76 3.85
N ALA A 119 -0.18 -16.69 3.83
CA ALA A 119 -0.93 -15.49 4.23
C ALA A 119 -0.61 -15.06 5.67
N ARG A 120 -0.51 -16.01 6.61
CA ARG A 120 -0.09 -15.72 7.99
C ARG A 120 1.34 -15.20 8.07
N GLN A 121 2.26 -15.79 7.30
CA GLN A 121 3.65 -15.31 7.22
C GLN A 121 3.71 -13.90 6.64
N MET A 122 2.94 -13.58 5.61
CA MET A 122 2.87 -12.24 5.03
C MET A 122 2.30 -11.21 6.00
N LEU A 123 1.24 -11.54 6.73
CA LEU A 123 0.70 -10.64 7.77
C LEU A 123 1.70 -10.42 8.91
N GLY A 124 2.39 -11.48 9.34
CA GLY A 124 3.46 -11.38 10.33
C GLY A 124 4.62 -10.52 9.84
N ALA A 125 5.09 -10.75 8.61
CA ALA A 125 6.12 -9.96 7.98
C ALA A 125 5.72 -8.49 7.84
N ALA A 126 4.46 -8.21 7.51
CA ALA A 126 3.93 -6.84 7.43
C ALA A 126 3.96 -6.12 8.78
N ALA A 127 3.58 -6.81 9.86
CA ALA A 127 3.66 -6.24 11.20
C ALA A 127 5.11 -5.99 11.63
N VAL A 128 6.03 -6.91 11.30
CA VAL A 128 7.46 -6.76 11.57
C VAL A 128 8.05 -5.60 10.77
N ASP A 129 7.75 -5.49 9.48
CA ASP A 129 8.21 -4.40 8.62
C ASP A 129 7.77 -3.03 9.16
N LEU A 130 6.49 -2.88 9.52
CA LEU A 130 5.98 -1.66 10.12
C LEU A 130 6.67 -1.34 11.45
N ALA A 131 6.89 -2.34 12.30
CA ALA A 131 7.55 -2.15 13.59
C ALA A 131 9.03 -1.76 13.43
N LEU A 132 9.74 -2.43 12.51
CA LEU A 132 11.15 -2.17 12.24
C LEU A 132 11.35 -0.79 11.63
N THR A 133 10.59 -0.42 10.61
CA THR A 133 10.69 0.89 9.96
C THR A 133 10.31 2.02 10.92
N TRP A 134 9.28 1.85 11.73
CA TRP A 134 8.92 2.82 12.78
C TRP A 134 10.00 2.96 13.85
N ALA A 135 10.55 1.84 14.33
CA ALA A 135 11.63 1.86 15.33
C ALA A 135 12.89 2.51 14.76
N TRP A 136 13.23 2.18 13.52
CA TRP A 136 14.37 2.75 12.79
C TRP A 136 14.24 4.26 12.63
N GLU A 137 13.07 4.72 12.19
CA GLU A 137 12.78 6.15 12.04
C GLU A 137 12.91 6.90 13.37
N ASN A 138 12.37 6.34 14.46
CA ASN A 138 12.50 6.93 15.78
C ASN A 138 13.95 6.94 16.29
N ALA A 139 14.71 5.87 16.04
CA ALA A 139 16.11 5.78 16.40
C ALA A 139 16.94 6.84 15.67
N LEU A 140 16.73 7.02 14.37
CA LEU A 140 17.39 8.05 13.57
C LEU A 140 17.03 9.46 14.04
N ARG A 141 15.76 9.72 14.35
CA ARG A 141 15.31 11.02 14.89
C ARG A 141 15.91 11.33 16.26
N ALA A 142 16.14 10.31 17.08
CA ALA A 142 16.78 10.45 18.38
C ALA A 142 18.30 10.68 18.24
N ALA A 143 18.95 9.98 17.32
CA ALA A 143 20.38 10.12 17.05
C ALA A 143 20.73 11.44 16.34
N PHE A 144 19.86 11.91 15.45
CA PHE A 144 20.06 13.11 14.62
C PHE A 144 18.87 14.07 14.72
N PRO A 145 18.74 14.84 15.82
CA PRO A 145 17.67 15.81 15.97
C PRO A 145 17.83 16.96 14.98
N ALA A 146 16.97 16.98 13.94
CA ALA A 146 16.94 18.07 12.97
C ALA A 146 16.47 19.39 13.65
N PRO A 147 17.09 20.54 13.32
CA PRO A 147 16.61 21.85 13.76
C PRO A 147 15.15 22.04 13.32
N ARG A 148 14.23 22.16 14.30
CA ARG A 148 12.83 22.47 14.00
C ARG A 148 12.70 23.98 13.82
N PRO A 149 12.07 24.46 12.74
CA PRO A 149 11.80 25.88 12.60
C PRO A 149 10.90 26.35 13.74
N PRO A 150 11.04 27.62 14.17
CA PRO A 150 10.23 28.15 15.25
C PRO A 150 8.74 28.01 14.91
N ALA A 151 7.93 27.66 15.90
CA ALA A 151 6.49 27.36 15.75
C ALA A 151 5.67 28.46 15.05
N LYS A 152 6.23 29.67 14.92
CA LYS A 152 5.63 30.83 14.28
C LYS A 152 6.14 31.15 12.87
N GLY A 153 6.87 30.25 12.19
CA GLY A 153 7.43 30.42 10.83
C GLY A 153 6.85 31.59 9.99
N TYR A 154 5.77 31.34 9.23
CA TYR A 154 5.06 32.37 8.44
C TYR A 154 4.14 33.29 9.26
N GLN A 155 3.71 32.84 10.45
CA GLN A 155 2.81 33.62 11.31
C GLN A 155 3.46 34.87 11.88
N ALA A 156 4.79 34.91 11.96
CA ALA A 156 5.55 36.09 12.32
C ALA A 156 5.23 37.29 11.40
N PHE A 157 5.00 37.02 10.11
CA PHE A 157 4.72 38.03 9.08
C PHE A 157 3.24 38.11 8.68
N SER A 158 2.34 37.42 9.39
CA SER A 158 0.89 37.43 9.09
C SER A 158 0.29 38.84 9.04
N ARG A 159 0.78 39.76 9.88
CA ARG A 159 0.37 41.17 9.88
C ARG A 159 0.89 41.94 8.65
N GLU A 160 2.13 41.67 8.24
CA GLU A 160 2.74 42.27 7.04
C GLU A 160 2.08 41.76 5.76
N LEU A 161 1.80 40.45 5.66
CA LEU A 161 1.05 39.90 4.53
C LEU A 161 -0.34 40.52 4.43
N ALA A 162 -1.06 40.65 5.55
CA ALA A 162 -2.37 41.28 5.58
C ALA A 162 -2.33 42.77 5.24
N ALA A 163 -1.21 43.46 5.47
CA ALA A 163 -1.02 44.85 5.03
C ALA A 163 -0.76 44.91 3.52
N LEU A 164 0.15 44.09 3.01
CA LEU A 164 0.46 43.99 1.57
C LEU A 164 -0.76 43.57 0.74
N GLU A 165 -1.62 42.68 1.24
CA GLU A 165 -2.87 42.31 0.58
C GLU A 165 -3.87 43.46 0.51
N ARG A 166 -3.92 44.33 1.53
CA ARG A 166 -4.76 45.53 1.50
C ARG A 166 -4.23 46.54 0.49
N ASP A 167 -2.92 46.77 0.50
CA ASP A 167 -2.26 47.71 -0.42
C ASP A 167 -2.40 47.23 -1.87
N ALA A 168 -2.22 45.93 -2.13
CA ALA A 168 -2.44 45.32 -3.44
C ALA A 168 -3.91 45.44 -3.90
N LYS A 169 -4.89 45.24 -3.01
CA LYS A 169 -6.32 45.44 -3.33
C LYS A 169 -6.64 46.91 -3.63
N GLN A 170 -6.04 47.84 -2.91
CA GLN A 170 -6.23 49.27 -3.15
C GLN A 170 -5.59 49.70 -4.49
N ALA A 171 -4.38 49.22 -4.80
CA ALA A 171 -3.73 49.48 -6.08
C ALA A 171 -4.52 48.89 -7.25
N ALA A 172 -5.02 47.66 -7.13
CA ALA A 172 -5.87 47.03 -8.13
C ALA A 172 -7.23 47.74 -8.33
N GLY A 173 -7.77 48.35 -7.27
CA GLY A 173 -8.97 49.17 -7.35
C GLY A 173 -8.75 50.49 -8.08
N ARG A 174 -7.59 51.12 -7.89
CA ARG A 174 -7.21 52.36 -8.60
C ARG A 174 -7.00 52.12 -10.10
N LEU A 175 -6.32 51.04 -10.46
CA LEU A 175 -6.09 50.65 -11.87
C LEU A 175 -7.36 50.28 -12.64
N LYS A 176 -8.49 50.00 -11.96
CA LYS A 176 -9.79 49.74 -12.59
C LYS A 176 -10.67 50.99 -12.70
N ALA A 177 -10.30 52.06 -12.00
CA ALA A 177 -11.02 53.33 -11.99
C ALA A 177 -10.43 54.34 -12.98
N GLU A 178 -9.20 54.10 -13.45
CA GLU A 178 -8.58 54.71 -14.64
C GLU A 178 -8.97 53.93 -15.91
#